data_AF-A0A136PVE1-F1
#
_entry.id   AF-A0A136PVE1-F1
#
_cell.length_a   1.000
_cell.length_b   1.000
_cell.length_c   1.000
_cell.angle_alpha   90.00
_cell.angle_beta   90.00
_cell.angle_gamma   90.00
#
_symmetry.space_group_name_H-M   'P 1'
#
loop_
_entity.id
_entity.type
_entity.pdbx_description
1 polymer ?
#
loop_
_entity_poly.entity_id
_entity_poly.type
_entity_poly.pdbx_seq_one_letter_code
_entity_poly.pdbx_strand_id
1 'polypeptide(L)' 'MTRLEESGHPTDRFTAASRTVRAHADGGVCPACPADGPCPQQTWAVRQLADHPGGRLLLHQLGIPSDESVSIQEGPLR' A
#
# COMPACT_ATOMS: atom_id res chain seq x y z
N MET A 1 6.90 21.95 -11.05
CA MET A 1 7.57 20.67 -11.38
C MET A 1 8.23 20.16 -10.11
N THR A 2 7.80 19.01 -9.62
CA THR A 2 8.70 17.93 -9.21
C THR A 2 7.93 16.64 -9.49
N ARG A 3 8.08 16.20 -10.75
CA ARG A 3 7.94 14.79 -11.11
C ARG A 3 8.76 14.05 -10.07
N LEU A 4 8.10 13.25 -9.23
CA LEU A 4 8.77 12.37 -8.29
C LEU A 4 9.44 11.29 -9.16
N GLU A 5 10.55 11.65 -9.81
CA GLU A 5 11.42 10.73 -10.51
C GLU A 5 12.09 9.86 -9.45
N GLU A 6 11.34 8.86 -9.01
CA GLU A 6 11.62 7.45 -9.18
C GLU A 6 13.10 7.01 -9.14
N SER A 7 13.87 7.69 -8.29
CA SER A 7 15.23 7.30 -7.90
C SER A 7 15.18 6.57 -6.56
N GLY A 8 14.15 5.74 -6.37
CA GLY A 8 13.87 5.06 -5.10
C GLY A 8 14.49 3.68 -5.12
N HIS A 9 15.66 3.52 -4.50
CA HIS A 9 16.16 2.20 -4.13
C HIS A 9 15.02 1.37 -3.49
N PRO A 10 14.99 0.03 -3.68
CA PRO A 10 13.91 -0.81 -3.14
C PRO A 10 13.69 -0.64 -1.63
N THR A 11 14.76 -0.36 -0.87
CA THR A 11 14.73 -0.03 0.56
C THR A 11 13.94 1.25 0.86
N ASP A 12 14.01 2.25 -0.02
CA ASP A 12 13.30 3.53 0.12
C ASP A 12 11.80 3.32 -0.06
N ARG A 13 11.39 2.54 -1.06
CA ARG A 13 9.98 2.19 -1.31
C ARG A 13 9.37 1.40 -0.13
N PHE A 14 10.09 0.43 0.42
CA PHE A 14 9.61 -0.35 1.57
C PHE A 14 9.46 0.52 2.83
N THR A 15 10.45 1.39 3.08
CA THR A 15 10.42 2.31 4.22
C THR A 15 9.28 3.32 4.09
N ALA A 16 9.10 3.89 2.90
CA ALA A 16 7.99 4.80 2.60
C ALA A 16 6.64 4.11 2.79
N ALA A 17 6.45 2.92 2.22
CA ALA A 17 5.20 2.16 2.36
C ALA A 17 4.89 1.82 3.83
N SER A 18 5.89 1.36 4.59
CA SER A 18 5.75 1.06 6.02
C SER A 18 5.27 2.28 6.83
N ARG A 19 5.85 3.46 6.57
CA ARG A 19 5.45 4.72 7.22
C ARG A 19 4.02 5.11 6.87
N THR A 20 3.65 5.02 5.59
CA THR A 20 2.31 5.36 5.11
C THR A 20 1.24 4.48 5.74
N VAL A 21 1.44 3.16 5.77
CA VAL A 21 0.48 2.22 6.35
C VAL A 21 0.32 2.45 7.84
N ARG A 22 1.43 2.68 8.56
CA ARG A 22 1.40 2.91 10.02
C ARG A 22 0.69 4.21 10.37
N ALA A 23 0.87 5.26 9.57
CA ALA A 23 0.14 6.51 9.76
C ALA A 23 -1.38 6.34 9.58
N HIS A 24 -1.81 5.56 8.58
CA HIS A 24 -3.24 5.30 8.37
C HIS A 24 -3.85 4.33 9.40
N ALA A 25 -3.06 3.38 9.91
CA ALA A 25 -3.51 2.45 10.95
C ALA A 25 -3.83 3.17 12.27
N ASP A 26 -3.12 4.26 12.58
CA ASP A 26 -3.33 5.09 13.77
C ASP A 26 -4.54 6.04 13.64
N GLY A 27 -5.32 5.94 12.56
CA GLY A 27 -6.40 6.88 12.24
C GLY A 27 -5.91 8.18 11.61
N GLY A 28 -4.62 8.26 11.26
CA GLY A 28 -4.06 9.38 10.53
C GLY A 28 -4.55 9.43 9.08
N VAL A 29 -4.72 10.64 8.58
CA VAL A 29 -4.99 10.92 7.16
C VAL A 29 -3.76 11.57 6.55
N CYS A 30 -3.44 11.23 5.31
CA CYS A 30 -2.43 11.96 4.55
C CYS A 30 -3.07 13.14 3.79
N PRO A 31 -2.28 14.15 3.34
CA PRO A 31 -2.80 15.34 2.65
C PRO A 31 -3.52 15.04 1.34
N ALA A 32 -3.35 13.83 0.80
CA ALA A 32 -3.92 13.36 -0.44
C ALA A 32 -4.99 12.27 -0.22
N CYS A 33 -5.43 12.06 1.03
CA CYS A 33 -6.64 11.29 1.28
C CYS A 33 -7.83 12.00 0.62
N PRO A 34 -8.60 11.31 -0.23
CA PRO A 34 -9.84 11.87 -0.75
C PRO A 34 -10.86 12.02 0.39
N ALA A 35 -11.80 12.95 0.23
CA ALA A 35 -12.90 13.13 1.18
C ALA A 35 -13.85 11.91 1.21
N ASP A 36 -13.89 11.15 0.13
CA ASP A 36 -14.68 9.93 -0.02
C ASP A 36 -13.83 8.84 -0.71
N GLY A 37 -13.89 7.62 -0.19
CA GLY A 37 -13.18 6.46 -0.74
C GLY A 37 -11.78 6.19 -0.16
N PRO A 38 -11.11 5.12 -0.64
CA PRO A 38 -9.82 4.68 -0.11
C PRO A 38 -8.67 5.61 -0.51
N CYS A 39 -7.71 5.80 0.39
CA CYS A 39 -6.54 6.61 0.10
C CYS A 39 -5.65 5.91 -0.95
N PRO A 40 -5.29 6.58 -2.06
CA PRO A 40 -4.44 5.99 -3.09
C PRO A 40 -3.02 5.72 -2.58
N GLN A 41 -2.47 6.57 -1.70
CA GLN A 41 -1.16 6.30 -1.08
C GLN A 41 -1.21 5.09 -0.14
N GLN A 42 -2.27 4.94 0.65
CA GLN A 42 -2.44 3.77 1.51
C GLN A 42 -2.55 2.50 0.66
N THR A 43 -3.34 2.56 -0.43
CA THR A 43 -3.53 1.44 -1.36
C THR A 43 -2.21 1.01 -2.00
N TRP A 44 -1.44 1.97 -2.50
CA TRP A 44 -0.09 1.72 -3.01
C TRP A 44 0.81 1.09 -1.93
N ALA A 45 0.81 1.64 -0.72
CA ALA A 45 1.69 1.19 0.35
C ALA A 45 1.37 -0.25 0.79
N VAL A 46 0.08 -0.62 0.87
CA VAL A 46 -0.36 -1.99 1.14
C VAL A 46 0.15 -2.93 0.05
N ARG A 47 0.01 -2.58 -1.23
CA ARG A 47 0.52 -3.39 -2.35
C ARG A 47 2.03 -3.59 -2.30
N GLN A 48 2.79 -2.53 -2.01
CA GLN A 48 4.25 -2.61 -1.89
C GLN A 48 4.68 -3.51 -0.72
N LEU A 49 3.99 -3.46 0.41
CA LEU A 49 4.29 -4.30 1.56
C LEU A 49 3.83 -5.75 1.37
N ALA A 50 2.75 -5.97 0.64
CA ALA A 50 2.27 -7.31 0.30
C ALA A 50 3.25 -8.09 -0.60
N ASP A 51 4.11 -7.41 -1.36
CA ASP A 51 5.14 -8.04 -2.18
C ASP A 51 6.35 -8.56 -1.37
N HIS A 52 6.50 -8.13 -0.11
CA HIS A 52 7.66 -8.46 0.72
C HIS A 52 7.25 -9.26 1.98
N PRO A 53 7.96 -10.35 2.37
CA PRO A 53 7.58 -11.17 3.53
C PRO A 53 7.55 -10.36 4.85
N GLY A 54 8.51 -9.45 5.04
CA GLY A 54 8.50 -8.53 6.18
C GLY A 54 7.36 -7.50 6.13
N GLY A 55 6.88 -7.15 4.94
CA GLY A 55 5.74 -6.23 4.77
C GLY A 55 4.41 -6.92 5.05
N ARG A 56 4.23 -8.18 4.62
CA ARG A 56 3.07 -9.01 4.99
C ARG A 56 2.92 -9.17 6.50
N LEU A 57 4.03 -9.41 7.20
CA LEU A 57 4.04 -9.49 8.66
C LEU A 57 3.57 -8.18 9.29
N LEU A 58 4.07 -7.04 8.80
CA LEU A 58 3.66 -5.72 9.26
C LEU A 58 2.16 -5.46 9.01
N LEU A 59 1.65 -5.78 7.83
CA LEU A 59 0.23 -5.63 7.50
C LEU A 59 -0.64 -6.48 8.44
N HIS A 60 -0.26 -7.74 8.69
CA HIS A 60 -0.94 -8.61 9.63
C HIS A 60 -0.94 -8.05 11.07
N GLN A 61 0.20 -7.52 11.54
CA GLN A 61 0.29 -6.89 12.86
C GLN A 61 -0.61 -5.66 13.02
N LEU A 62 -0.82 -4.92 11.93
CA LEU A 62 -1.69 -3.74 11.91
C LEU A 62 -3.16 -4.08 11.63
N GLY A 63 -3.50 -5.37 11.42
CA GLY A 63 -4.85 -5.79 11.07
C GLY A 63 -5.31 -5.32 9.69
N ILE A 64 -4.37 -4.96 8.81
CA ILE A 64 -4.67 -4.44 7.48
C ILE A 64 -4.71 -5.61 6.51
N PRO A 65 -5.81 -5.80 5.77
CA PRO A 65 -5.89 -6.85 4.77
C PRO A 65 -4.83 -6.57 3.70
N SER A 66 -3.90 -7.50 3.54
CA SER A 66 -3.03 -7.55 2.37
C SER A 66 -3.94 -8.06 1.26
N ASP A 67 -4.46 -7.15 0.43
CA ASP A 67 -5.36 -7.50 -0.68
C ASP A 67 -4.61 -8.34 -1.73
N GLU A 68 -4.41 -9.62 -1.43
CA GLU A 68 -4.12 -10.68 -2.40
C GLU A 68 -5.43 -11.23 -3.00
N SER A 69 -6.58 -10.63 -2.62
CA SER A 69 -7.93 -11.03 -3.02
C SER A 69 -8.54 -10.12 -4.10
N VAL A 70 -7.73 -9.45 -4.91
CA VAL A 70 -8.06 -9.35 -6.33
C VAL A 70 -7.88 -10.75 -6.90
N SER A 71 -8.88 -11.61 -6.63
CA SER A 71 -9.25 -12.68 -7.53
C SER A 71 -9.41 -12.01 -8.88
N ILE A 72 -8.40 -12.17 -9.73
CA ILE A 72 -8.60 -12.10 -11.16
C ILE A 72 -9.67 -13.16 -11.40
N GLN A 73 -10.93 -12.72 -11.54
CA GLN A 73 -11.95 -13.54 -12.14
C GLN A 73 -11.51 -13.70 -13.60
N GLU A 74 -10.57 -14.62 -13.82
CA GLU A 74 -10.28 -15.22 -15.11
C GLU A 74 -11.58 -15.91 -15.52
N GLY A 75 -12.50 -15.13 -16.09
CA GLY A 75 -13.69 -15.67 -16.73
C GLY A 75 -13.23 -16.64 -17.82
N PRO A 76 -13.86 -17.82 -17.94
CA PRO A 76 -13.37 -18.85 -18.84
C PRO A 76 -13.34 -18.35 -20.28
N LEU A 77 -12.18 -18.47 -20.93
CA LEU A 77 -12.04 -18.36 -22.38
C LEU A 77 -13.08 -19.26 -23.03
N ARG A 78 -13.93 -18.68 -23.87
CA ARG A 78 -14.89 -19.39 -24.70
C ARG A 78 -14.85 -18.85 -26.11
#